data_AF-A0A1V3SWZ9-F1
#
_entry.id   AF-A0A1V3SWZ9-F1
#
_cell.length_a   1.000
_cell.length_b   1.000
_cell.length_c   1.000
_cell.angle_alpha   90.00
_cell.angle_beta   90.00
_cell.angle_gamma   90.00
#
_symmetry.space_group_name_H-M   'P 1'
#
loop_
_entity.id
_entity.type
_entity.pdbx_description
1 polymer ?
#
loop_
_entity_poly.entity_id
_entity_poly.type
_entity_poly.pdbx_seq_one_letter_code
_entity_poly.pdbx_strand_id
1 'polypeptide(L)'
;MKLLAATYRYGSSRELDPQIHTHLMLQNLGLRADGTWGALNEKELFEFKALGAVYRAELVSELAKGLGFEIEADREYSRIVGIPKELGEEFSKRREQIEAAKRIGSGEWGCE
;
A
#
# COMPACT_ATOMS: atom_id res chain seq x y z
N MET A 1 6.69 -8.97 22.68
CA MET A 1 6.11 -10.01 21.81
C MET A 1 6.94 -10.06 20.53
N LYS A 2 7.25 -11.26 20.03
CA LYS A 2 7.90 -11.41 18.71
C LYS A 2 6.87 -11.87 17.69
N LEU A 3 6.93 -11.29 16.50
CA LEU A 3 6.03 -11.58 15.39
C LEU A 3 6.75 -12.40 14.32
N LEU A 4 6.02 -13.30 13.66
CA LEU A 4 6.51 -14.06 12.52
C LEU A 4 5.85 -13.55 11.24
N ALA A 5 6.64 -13.12 10.27
CA ALA A 5 6.15 -12.65 8.99
C ALA A 5 7.01 -13.16 7.83
N ALA A 6 6.38 -13.32 6.67
CA ALA A 6 7.06 -13.57 5.40
C ALA A 6 6.81 -12.39 4.45
N THR A 7 7.85 -11.97 3.72
CA THR A 7 7.80 -10.82 2.81
C THR A 7 7.95 -11.25 1.37
N TYR A 8 7.01 -10.85 0.51
CA TYR A 8 7.02 -11.16 -0.91
C TYR A 8 6.89 -9.87 -1.72
N ARG A 9 7.93 -9.53 -2.49
CA ARG A 9 7.94 -8.34 -3.34
C ARG A 9 7.52 -8.69 -4.76
N TYR A 10 6.69 -7.83 -5.34
CA TYR A 10 6.20 -7.93 -6.71
C TYR A 10 6.41 -6.59 -7.43
N GLY A 11 6.39 -6.62 -8.76
CA GLY A 11 6.62 -5.46 -9.62
C GLY A 11 5.44 -5.09 -10.52
N SER A 12 4.42 -5.94 -10.63
CA SER A 12 3.33 -5.77 -11.59
C SER A 12 1.96 -5.80 -10.90
N SER A 13 1.03 -5.02 -11.42
CA SER A 13 -0.39 -5.09 -11.05
C SER A 13 -1.06 -6.31 -11.70
N ARG A 14 -2.36 -6.51 -11.42
CA ARG A 14 -3.18 -7.52 -12.11
C ARG A 14 -3.31 -7.27 -13.61
N GLU A 15 -3.21 -6.01 -14.02
CA GLU A 15 -3.26 -5.57 -15.44
C GLU A 15 -1.85 -5.47 -16.05
N LEU A 16 -0.85 -6.00 -15.35
CA LEU A 16 0.57 -5.99 -15.73
C LEU A 16 1.22 -4.61 -15.79
N ASP A 17 0.56 -3.57 -15.24
CA ASP A 17 1.18 -2.25 -15.09
C ASP A 17 2.29 -2.26 -14.02
N PRO A 18 3.34 -1.42 -14.15
CA PRO A 18 4.35 -1.22 -13.11
C PRO A 18 3.71 -0.83 -11.77
N GLN A 19 3.76 -1.75 -10.81
CA GLN A 19 3.22 -1.56 -9.48
C GLN A 19 4.11 -2.31 -8.49
N ILE A 20 5.16 -1.63 -8.03
CA ILE A 20 6.01 -2.17 -6.98
C ILE A 20 5.24 -2.23 -5.66
N HIS A 21 5.15 -3.42 -5.08
CA HIS A 21 4.50 -3.61 -3.78
C HIS A 21 5.07 -4.83 -3.06
N THR A 22 4.89 -4.87 -1.75
CA THR A 22 5.34 -5.98 -0.91
C THR A 22 4.17 -6.50 -0.10
N HIS A 23 3.90 -7.79 -0.20
CA HIS A 23 3.01 -8.50 0.72
C HIS A 23 3.81 -8.92 1.94
N LEU A 24 3.48 -8.33 3.09
CA LEU A 24 3.96 -8.78 4.40
C LEU A 24 2.89 -9.69 5.00
N MET A 25 3.09 -10.99 4.87
CA MET A 25 2.18 -12.00 5.44
C MET A 25 2.54 -12.24 6.89
N LEU A 26 1.81 -11.58 7.78
CA LEU A 26 1.91 -11.78 9.23
C LEU A 26 1.20 -13.06 9.62
N GLN A 27 1.92 -14.01 10.22
CA GLN A 27 1.31 -15.23 10.73
C GLN A 27 0.47 -14.89 11.96
N ASN A 28 -0.69 -15.53 12.12
CA ASN A 28 -1.53 -15.40 13.32
C ASN A 28 -0.92 -16.16 14.51
N LEU A 29 0.32 -15.83 14.84
CA LEU A 29 1.18 -16.55 15.77
C LEU A 29 2.22 -15.58 16.35
N GLY A 30 2.05 -15.23 17.63
CA GLY A 30 2.96 -14.39 18.40
C GLY A 30 3.62 -15.15 19.54
N LEU A 31 4.93 -14.98 19.71
CA LEU A 31 5.66 -15.51 20.87
C LEU A 31 5.52 -14.53 22.05
N ARG A 32 4.88 -15.01 23.12
CA ARG A 32 4.71 -14.27 24.38
C ARG A 32 5.99 -14.27 25.20
N ALA A 33 6.04 -13.39 26.21
CA ALA A 33 7.20 -13.27 27.09
C ALA A 33 7.45 -14.53 27.94
N ASP A 34 6.39 -15.29 28.23
CA ASP A 34 6.44 -16.57 28.96
C ASP A 34 6.89 -17.76 28.09
N GLY A 35 7.22 -17.52 26.82
CA GLY A 35 7.65 -18.56 25.87
C GLY A 35 6.49 -19.32 25.21
N THR A 36 5.24 -19.04 25.56
CA THR A 36 4.07 -19.65 24.92
C THR A 36 3.72 -18.94 23.61
N TRP A 37 2.98 -19.65 22.75
CA TRP A 37 2.48 -19.13 21.48
C TRP A 37 1.00 -18.80 21.56
N GLY A 38 0.59 -17.76 20.84
CA GLY A 38 -0.78 -17.27 20.83
C GLY A 38 -1.20 -16.66 19.50
N ALA A 39 -2.51 -16.59 19.29
CA ALA A 39 -3.08 -15.77 18.24
C ALA A 39 -2.79 -14.28 18.50
N LEU A 40 -2.70 -13.51 17.42
CA LEU A 40 -2.58 -12.07 17.47
C LEU A 40 -3.95 -11.44 17.74
N ASN A 41 -3.96 -10.31 18.45
CA ASN A 41 -5.15 -9.52 18.68
C ASN A 41 -5.43 -8.61 17.48
N GLU A 42 -6.53 -8.83 16.77
CA GLU A 42 -6.86 -8.09 15.55
C GLU A 42 -7.07 -6.59 15.80
N LYS A 43 -7.56 -6.20 16.99
CA LYS A 43 -7.79 -4.78 17.33
C LYS A 43 -6.47 -4.05 17.49
N GLU A 44 -5.49 -4.68 18.14
CA GLU A 44 -4.13 -4.12 18.26
C GLU A 44 -3.45 -4.01 16.90
N LEU A 45 -3.66 -4.99 16.01
CA LEU A 45 -3.14 -4.93 14.65
C LEU A 45 -3.78 -3.80 13.82
N PHE A 46 -5.06 -3.48 14.06
CA PHE A 46 -5.73 -2.40 13.35
C PHE A 46 -5.09 -1.03 13.62
N GLU A 47 -4.60 -0.80 14.84
CA GLU A 47 -3.87 0.42 15.21
C GLU A 47 -2.59 0.61 14.37
N PHE A 48 -2.02 -0.47 13.83
CA PHE A 48 -0.88 -0.40 12.91
C PHE A 48 -1.22 0.16 11.52
N LYS A 49 -2.47 0.54 11.25
CA LYS A 49 -2.83 1.28 10.03
C LYS A 49 -1.96 2.54 9.84
N ALA A 50 -1.54 3.18 10.93
CA ALA A 50 -0.65 4.34 10.90
C ALA A 50 0.75 4.03 10.31
N LEU A 51 1.20 2.77 10.32
CA LEU A 51 2.48 2.37 9.73
C LEU A 51 2.56 2.66 8.22
N GLY A 52 1.41 2.80 7.54
CA GLY A 52 1.39 3.24 6.14
C GLY A 52 2.02 4.63 5.95
N ALA A 53 1.83 5.54 6.90
CA ALA A 53 2.45 6.87 6.85
C ALA A 53 3.96 6.80 7.12
N VAL A 54 4.39 5.95 8.07
CA VAL A 54 5.80 5.69 8.35
C VAL A 54 6.50 5.13 7.11
N TYR A 55 5.90 4.13 6.46
CA TYR A 55 6.45 3.57 5.22
C TYR A 55 6.63 4.63 4.13
N ARG A 56 5.63 5.49 3.91
CA ARG A 56 5.73 6.57 2.90
C ARG A 56 6.81 7.60 3.27
N ALA A 57 6.91 7.98 4.54
CA ALA A 57 7.93 8.92 5.00
C ALA A 57 9.36 8.36 4.79
N GLU A 58 9.59 7.10 5.16
CA GLU A 58 10.87 6.43 4.93
C GLU A 58 11.17 6.28 3.44
N LEU A 59 10.19 5.87 2.63
CA LEU A 59 10.35 5.76 1.17
C LEU A 59 10.77 7.10 0.55
N VAL A 60 10.13 8.20 0.94
CA VAL A 60 10.50 9.55 0.47
C VAL A 60 11.91 9.92 0.94
N SER A 61 12.26 9.64 2.19
CA SER A 61 13.60 9.92 2.73
C SER A 61 14.69 9.15 1.97
N GLU A 62 14.48 7.87 1.68
CA GLU A 62 15.42 7.04 0.92
C GLU A 62 15.53 7.48 -0.55
N LEU A 63 14.41 7.82 -1.20
CA LEU A 63 14.43 8.33 -2.58
C LEU A 63 15.18 9.67 -2.66
N ALA A 64 14.91 10.59 -1.74
CA ALA A 64 15.50 11.93 -1.77
C ALA A 64 16.96 11.94 -1.31
N LYS A 65 17.25 11.38 -0.13
CA LYS A 65 18.59 11.45 0.49
C LYS A 65 19.48 10.30 0.05
N GLY A 66 18.92 9.10 -0.11
CA GLY A 66 19.68 7.90 -0.48
C GLY A 66 20.00 7.85 -1.97
N LEU A 67 19.06 8.26 -2.82
CA LEU A 67 19.19 8.17 -4.28
C LEU A 67 19.25 9.53 -5.01
N GLY A 68 19.00 10.64 -4.32
CA GLY A 68 19.12 11.98 -4.91
C GLY A 68 17.95 12.41 -5.81
N PHE A 69 16.79 11.74 -5.71
CA PHE A 69 15.61 12.15 -6.47
C PHE A 69 14.98 13.42 -5.88
N GLU A 70 14.53 14.32 -6.75
CA GLU A 70 13.66 15.41 -6.34
C GLU A 70 12.21 14.89 -6.20
N ILE A 71 11.60 15.17 -5.06
CA ILE A 71 10.29 14.65 -4.68
C ILE A 71 9.35 15.82 -4.37
N GLU A 72 8.16 15.81 -4.95
CA GLU A 72 7.09 16.77 -4.67
C GLU A 72 5.95 16.11 -3.87
N ALA A 73 5.24 16.92 -3.07
CA ALA A 73 4.08 16.46 -2.31
C ALA A 73 2.86 16.29 -3.23
N ASP A 74 2.14 15.17 -3.09
CA ASP A 74 0.85 14.92 -3.75
C ASP A 74 -0.18 14.46 -2.71
N ARG A 75 -0.87 15.43 -2.09
CA ARG A 75 -1.81 15.22 -0.99
C ARG A 75 -1.15 14.46 0.18
N GLU A 76 -1.60 13.24 0.46
CA GLU A 76 -1.04 12.33 1.50
C GLU A 76 0.08 11.42 0.97
N TYR A 77 0.44 11.58 -0.31
CA TYR A 77 1.48 10.84 -1.05
C TYR A 77 2.55 11.81 -1.58
N SER A 78 3.39 11.30 -2.47
CA SER A 78 4.53 12.00 -3.07
C SER A 78 4.74 11.55 -4.51
N ARG A 79 5.35 12.41 -5.34
CA ARG A 79 5.76 12.09 -6.72
C ARG A 79 7.23 12.42 -6.94
N ILE A 80 7.88 11.69 -7.84
CA ILE A 80 9.20 12.05 -8.33
C ILE A 80 9.03 13.13 -9.38
N VAL A 81 9.76 14.24 -9.23
CA VAL A 81 9.75 15.35 -10.18
C VAL A 81 10.29 14.89 -11.54
N GLY A 82 9.66 15.36 -12.62
CA GLY A 82 10.06 15.04 -13.99
C GLY A 82 9.40 13.78 -14.57
N ILE A 83 8.58 13.06 -13.80
CA ILE A 83 7.72 11.99 -14.36
C ILE A 83 6.42 12.62 -14.91
N PRO A 84 6.12 12.48 -16.22
CA PRO A 84 4.89 13.00 -16.81
C PRO A 84 3.64 12.38 -16.16
N LYS A 85 2.60 13.20 -15.96
CA LYS A 85 1.33 12.74 -15.34
C LYS A 85 0.64 11.69 -16.21
N GLU A 86 0.75 11.83 -17.52
CA GLU A 86 0.16 10.97 -18.55
C GLU A 86 0.72 9.55 -18.43
N LEU A 87 2.00 9.40 -18.07
CA LEU A 87 2.62 8.10 -17.85
C LEU A 87 2.01 7.38 -16.65
N GLY A 88 1.71 8.15 -15.59
CA GLY A 88 1.01 7.63 -14.41
C GLY A 88 -0.41 7.18 -14.75
N GLU A 89 -1.11 7.89 -15.63
CA GLU A 89 -2.44 7.52 -16.12
C GLU A 89 -2.39 6.26 -16.99
N GLU A 90 -1.47 6.18 -17.95
CA GLU A 90 -1.25 5.03 -18.83
C GLU A 90 -1.02 3.71 -18.07
N PHE A 91 -0.24 3.77 -16.97
CA PHE A 91 0.06 2.62 -16.13
C PHE A 91 -0.88 2.47 -14.92
N SER A 92 -2.08 3.03 -14.99
CA SER A 92 -3.09 2.95 -13.92
C SER A 92 -4.40 2.28 -14.36
N LYS A 93 -4.35 1.26 -15.23
CA LYS A 93 -5.55 0.60 -15.79
C LYS A 93 -6.53 0.11 -14.72
N ARG A 94 -6.00 -0.48 -13.64
CA ARG A 94 -6.84 -0.95 -12.52
C ARG A 94 -7.61 0.20 -11.85
N ARG A 95 -7.03 1.40 -11.78
CA ARG A 95 -7.71 2.58 -11.23
C ARG A 95 -8.85 3.01 -12.14
N GLU A 96 -8.63 3.04 -13.46
CA GLU A 96 -9.67 3.37 -14.43
C GLU A 96 -10.88 2.44 -14.32
N GLN A 97 -10.64 1.13 -14.23
CA GLN A 97 -11.70 0.14 -14.01
C GLN A 97 -12.48 0.41 -12.71
N ILE A 98 -11.80 0.77 -11.61
CA ILE A 98 -12.45 1.10 -10.33
C ILE A 98 -13.32 2.35 -10.47
N GLU A 99 -12.81 3.41 -11.10
CA GLU A 99 -13.56 4.64 -11.29
C GLU A 99 -14.76 4.45 -12.23
N ALA A 100 -14.62 3.62 -13.27
CA ALA A 100 -15.74 3.24 -14.14
C ALA A 100 -16.83 2.48 -13.35
N ALA A 101 -16.44 1.50 -12.54
CA ALA A 101 -17.37 0.72 -11.72
C ALA A 101 -18.12 1.59 -10.69
N LYS A 102 -17.44 2.58 -10.07
CA LYS A 102 -18.09 3.54 -9.15
C LYS A 102 -19.19 4.36 -9.83
N ARG A 103 -18.99 4.78 -11.08
CA ARG A 103 -19.98 5.55 -11.85
C ARG A 103 -21.23 4.73 -12.19
N ILE A 104 -21.05 3.44 -12.45
CA ILE A 104 -22.16 2.51 -12.74
C ILE A 104 -22.95 2.23 -11.44
N GLY A 105 -22.26 1.94 -10.34
CA GLY A 105 -22.91 1.64 -9.05
C GLY A 105 -23.64 2.82 -8.40
N SER A 106 -23.45 4.05 -8.88
CA SER A 106 -24.21 5.23 -8.44
C SER A 106 -25.53 5.44 -9.21
N GLY A 107 -25.84 4.61 -10.21
CA GLY A 107 -27.03 4.77 -11.07
C GLY A 107 -28.19 3.80 -10.81
N GLU A 108 -28.02 2.74 -10.02
CA GLU A 108 -28.98 1.63 -9.92
C GLU A 108 -29.26 1.18 -8.48
N TRP A 109 -29.58 2.13 -7.60
CA TRP A 109 -30.34 1.84 -6.37
C TRP A 109 -31.72 2.49 -6.46
N GLY A 110 -32.47 2.15 -7.50
CA GLY A 110 -33.93 2.28 -7.49
C GLY A 110 -34.48 1.08 -6.73
N CYS A 111 -34.96 1.30 -5.49
CA CYS A 111 -35.77 0.32 -4.79
C CYS A 111 -37.10 0.13 -5.53
N GLU A 112 -37.36 -1.08 -6.01
CA GLU A 112 -38.70 -1.69 -5.95
C GLU A 112 -38.77 -2.63 -4.74
#